data_AF-T0RHV7-F1
#
_entry.id   AF-T0RHV7-F1
#
_cell.length_a   1.000
_cell.length_b   1.000
_cell.length_c   1.000
_cell.angle_alpha   90.00
_cell.angle_beta   90.00
_cell.angle_gamma   90.00
#
_symmetry.space_group_name_H-M   'P 1'
#
loop_
_entity.id
_entity.type
_entity.pdbx_description
1 polymer ?
#
loop_
_entity_poly.entity_id
_entity_poly.type
_entity_poly.pdbx_seq_one_letter_code
_entity_poly.pdbx_strand_id
1 'polypeptide(L)'
;MAKHNGPKNLPLRRTMIKHTIGHVRRASYDLPDARDTDHVYGYPIIRDPEDAGQVMGKWVQATPSPAVESSRSFVETNRRALAVGCINAKDARMYANEHPDIREKAPVKKQVGYTPTNDVIYGIKTQASEDIAMLIQARHTNFTSDDIDYPDLAAMKIKGKLPMPRETKASVLQDKRLQLLNEQAPVPEPFKMSKFKKIGSIISTQPGHSAHDETVDNNTY
;
A
#
# COMPACT_ATOMS: atom_id res chain seq x y z
N MET A 1 1.69 67.86 -33.96
CA MET A 1 1.69 66.38 -34.11
C MET A 1 1.44 65.77 -32.74
N ALA A 2 0.21 65.30 -32.48
CA ALA A 2 -0.20 64.84 -31.16
C ALA A 2 0.41 63.47 -30.86
N LYS A 3 1.18 63.38 -29.76
CA LYS A 3 1.76 62.13 -29.25
C LYS A 3 0.63 61.31 -28.62
N HIS A 4 0.25 60.20 -29.25
CA HIS A 4 -0.79 59.30 -28.75
C HIS A 4 -0.24 58.47 -27.59
N ASN A 5 -0.46 58.95 -26.35
CA ASN A 5 -0.18 58.22 -25.12
C ASN A 5 -1.37 57.32 -24.76
N GLY A 6 -1.70 56.35 -25.62
CA GLY A 6 -2.65 55.28 -25.29
C GLY A 6 -1.92 54.07 -24.69
N PRO A 7 -2.57 53.25 -23.84
CA PRO A 7 -1.96 52.02 -23.32
C PRO A 7 -1.64 51.09 -24.50
N LYS A 8 -0.37 50.75 -24.68
CA LYS A 8 0.16 50.09 -25.89
C LYS A 8 -0.31 48.64 -26.11
N ASN A 9 -1.10 48.05 -25.21
CA ASN A 9 -1.61 46.68 -25.35
C ASN A 9 -2.98 46.58 -24.66
N LEU A 10 -4.06 46.69 -25.44
CA LEU A 10 -5.38 46.26 -25.03
C LEU A 10 -5.66 44.94 -25.76
N PRO A 11 -6.12 43.88 -25.08
CA PRO A 11 -6.33 42.58 -25.70
C PRO A 11 -7.34 42.69 -26.84
N LEU A 12 -6.90 42.41 -28.06
CA LEU A 12 -7.76 42.45 -29.25
C LEU A 12 -8.84 41.37 -29.13
N ARG A 13 -10.11 41.75 -29.36
CA ARG A 13 -11.21 40.80 -29.42
C ARG A 13 -10.95 39.76 -30.51
N ARG A 14 -11.06 38.47 -30.16
CA ARG A 14 -10.78 37.31 -31.05
C ARG A 14 -11.52 37.38 -32.40
N THR A 15 -12.71 37.97 -32.43
CA THR A 15 -13.55 38.11 -33.62
C THR A 15 -13.03 39.17 -34.62
N MET A 16 -12.13 40.04 -34.18
CA MET A 16 -11.56 41.11 -35.00
C MET A 16 -10.18 40.76 -35.59
N ILE A 17 -9.64 39.58 -35.27
CA ILE A 17 -8.34 39.12 -35.78
C ILE A 17 -8.56 38.50 -37.17
N LYS A 18 -8.09 39.18 -38.21
CA LYS A 18 -8.15 38.68 -39.58
C LYS A 18 -7.05 37.66 -39.84
N HIS A 19 -7.36 36.67 -40.66
CA HIS A 19 -6.38 35.69 -41.13
C HIS A 19 -5.53 36.32 -42.24
N THR A 20 -4.21 36.17 -42.13
CA THR A 20 -3.23 36.62 -43.13
C THR A 20 -2.54 35.38 -43.70
N ILE A 21 -2.41 35.31 -45.02
CA ILE A 21 -1.78 34.17 -45.70
C ILE A 21 -0.27 34.21 -45.41
N GLY A 22 0.35 33.04 -45.17
CA GLY A 22 1.78 32.92 -44.91
C GLY A 22 2.24 33.28 -43.50
N HIS A 23 1.32 33.62 -42.59
CA HIS A 23 1.62 33.91 -41.19
C HIS A 23 0.81 33.03 -40.24
N VAL A 24 1.36 32.75 -39.07
CA VAL A 24 0.61 32.07 -37.99
C VAL A 24 -0.46 33.02 -37.45
N ARG A 25 -1.58 32.45 -37.00
CA ARG A 25 -2.69 33.20 -36.40
C ARG A 25 -2.19 34.07 -35.24
N ARG A 26 -2.46 35.38 -35.30
CA ARG A 26 -2.12 36.32 -34.25
C ARG A 26 -2.81 35.95 -32.92
N ALA A 27 -2.05 35.98 -31.82
CA ALA A 27 -2.60 35.76 -30.49
C ALA A 27 -3.64 36.82 -30.13
N SER A 28 -4.72 36.41 -29.45
CA SER A 28 -5.80 37.29 -29.00
C SER A 28 -5.62 37.81 -27.57
N TYR A 29 -4.53 37.43 -26.92
CA TYR A 29 -4.18 37.79 -25.56
C TYR A 29 -2.78 38.38 -25.54
N ASP A 30 -2.48 39.18 -24.52
CA ASP A 30 -1.17 39.80 -24.35
C ASP A 30 -0.14 38.72 -24.01
N LEU A 31 0.78 38.50 -24.94
CA LEU A 31 1.93 37.65 -24.73
C LEU A 31 3.07 38.44 -24.07
N PRO A 32 3.87 37.83 -23.18
CA PRO A 32 5.01 38.50 -22.54
C PRO A 32 6.01 39.13 -23.52
N ASP A 33 6.18 38.52 -24.69
CA ASP A 33 7.02 39.03 -25.80
C ASP A 33 6.59 40.43 -26.31
N ALA A 34 5.34 40.81 -26.10
CA ALA A 34 4.86 42.17 -26.44
C ALA A 34 5.29 43.24 -25.43
N ARG A 35 5.80 42.85 -24.25
CA ARG A 35 6.28 43.74 -23.18
C ARG A 35 7.80 43.69 -23.07
N ASP A 36 8.36 42.49 -23.10
CA ASP A 36 9.80 42.23 -22.98
C ASP A 36 10.24 41.38 -24.19
N THR A 37 11.01 41.98 -25.10
CA THR A 37 11.50 41.32 -26.33
C THR A 37 12.46 40.16 -26.07
N ASP A 38 12.99 40.06 -24.85
CA ASP A 38 13.95 39.03 -24.44
C ASP A 38 13.27 37.89 -23.66
N HIS A 39 11.93 37.83 -23.66
CA HIS A 39 11.20 36.78 -22.96
C HIS A 39 11.42 35.42 -23.62
N VAL A 40 12.14 34.54 -22.93
CA VAL A 40 12.30 33.13 -23.34
C VAL A 40 11.13 32.31 -22.82
N TYR A 41 10.33 31.77 -23.73
CA TYR A 41 9.27 30.84 -23.39
C TYR A 41 9.84 29.47 -23.03
N GLY A 42 9.23 28.83 -22.02
CA GLY A 42 9.59 27.49 -21.57
C GLY A 42 10.01 27.46 -20.11
N TYR A 43 10.33 26.27 -19.62
CA TYR A 43 10.87 26.09 -18.28
C TYR A 43 12.41 26.11 -18.36
N PRO A 44 13.10 26.91 -17.54
CA PRO A 44 14.56 26.90 -17.54
C PRO A 44 15.04 25.54 -17.05
N ILE A 45 15.95 24.92 -17.80
CA ILE A 45 16.63 23.72 -17.35
C ILE A 45 17.65 24.15 -16.31
N ILE A 46 17.28 24.03 -15.04
CA ILE A 46 18.21 24.21 -13.92
C ILE A 46 19.15 23.03 -13.95
N ARG A 47 20.40 23.26 -14.38
CA ARG A 47 21.43 22.23 -14.31
C ARG A 47 21.84 22.05 -12.86
N ASP A 48 22.09 20.81 -12.47
CA ASP A 48 22.62 20.51 -11.15
C ASP A 48 23.93 21.29 -10.94
N PRO A 49 24.16 21.80 -9.72
CA PRO A 49 25.39 22.55 -9.42
C PRO A 49 26.63 21.65 -9.42
N GLU A 50 26.45 20.33 -9.38
CA GLU A 50 27.52 19.35 -9.36
C GLU A 50 27.86 18.88 -10.78
N ASP A 51 29.13 18.96 -11.14
CA ASP A 51 29.64 18.47 -12.43
C ASP A 51 29.94 16.97 -12.37
N ALA A 52 29.91 16.29 -13.52
CA ALA A 52 30.11 14.84 -13.61
C ALA A 52 31.43 14.39 -12.95
N GLY A 53 32.49 15.20 -13.07
CA GLY A 53 33.77 14.94 -12.41
C GLY A 53 33.71 15.02 -10.89
N GLN A 54 32.87 15.89 -10.33
CA GLN A 54 32.68 16.01 -8.88
C GLN A 54 31.88 14.84 -8.32
N VAL A 55 30.86 14.39 -9.06
CA VAL A 55 30.05 13.21 -8.70
C VAL A 55 30.92 11.94 -8.69
N MET A 56 31.83 11.80 -9.65
CA MET A 56 32.75 10.65 -9.68
C MET A 56 33.80 10.69 -8.57
N GLY A 57 34.34 11.87 -8.22
CA GLY A 57 35.39 12.01 -7.20
C GLY A 57 34.90 12.02 -5.76
N LYS A 58 33.60 12.29 -5.53
CA LYS A 58 32.99 12.40 -4.19
C LYS A 58 31.94 11.32 -3.97
N TRP A 59 32.30 10.06 -4.22
CA TRP A 59 31.52 8.92 -3.71
C TRP A 59 31.58 8.89 -2.18
N VAL A 60 30.79 9.76 -1.55
CA VAL A 60 30.61 9.82 -0.11
C VAL A 60 29.44 8.92 0.24
N GLN A 61 29.63 8.06 1.24
CA GLN A 61 28.58 7.22 1.79
C GLN A 61 27.39 8.11 2.19
N ALA A 62 26.22 7.85 1.63
CA ALA A 62 25.04 8.68 1.84
C ALA A 62 24.80 8.89 3.35
N THR A 63 24.85 10.14 3.79
CA THR A 63 24.46 10.50 5.15
C THR A 63 22.97 10.21 5.25
N PRO A 64 22.53 9.26 6.09
CA PRO A 64 21.11 8.95 6.20
C PRO A 64 20.37 10.23 6.59
N SER A 65 19.25 10.49 5.92
CA SER A 65 18.42 11.62 6.27
C SER A 65 18.02 11.54 7.74
N PRO A 66 17.95 12.68 8.46
CA PRO A 66 17.45 12.68 9.82
C PRO A 66 16.08 12.00 9.82
N ALA A 67 15.92 11.02 10.72
CA ALA A 67 14.71 10.22 10.78
C ALA A 67 13.51 11.16 10.89
N VAL A 68 12.51 10.95 10.01
CA VAL A 68 11.26 11.72 10.04
C VAL A 68 10.73 11.63 11.46
N GLU A 69 10.72 12.78 12.12
CA GLU A 69 10.19 12.92 13.45
C GLU A 69 8.72 12.50 13.43
N SER A 70 8.38 11.50 14.24
CA SER A 70 7.00 11.00 14.32
C SER A 70 6.07 12.15 14.68
N SER A 71 5.00 12.31 13.90
CA SER A 71 3.94 13.25 14.17
C SER A 71 3.28 12.94 15.52
N ARG A 72 2.62 13.95 16.09
CA ARG A 72 1.90 13.82 17.36
C ARG A 72 0.93 12.62 17.32
N SER A 73 0.95 11.79 18.35
CA SER A 73 -0.01 10.69 18.48
C SER A 73 -1.22 11.09 19.31
N PHE A 74 -2.39 11.07 18.69
CA PHE A 74 -3.67 11.24 19.38
C PHE A 74 -4.03 10.02 20.22
N VAL A 75 -3.66 8.82 19.79
CA VAL A 75 -4.01 7.57 20.49
C VAL A 75 -3.26 7.47 21.81
N GLU A 76 -1.95 7.74 21.81
CA GLU A 76 -1.14 7.74 23.02
C GLU A 76 -1.52 8.89 23.96
N THR A 77 -1.83 10.07 23.41
CA THR A 77 -2.36 11.21 24.19
C THR A 77 -3.65 10.78 24.92
N ASN A 78 -4.59 10.15 24.22
CA ASN A 78 -5.86 9.73 24.80
C ASN A 78 -5.69 8.63 25.85
N ARG A 79 -4.76 7.68 25.64
CA ARG A 79 -4.44 6.65 26.65
C ARG A 79 -3.93 7.27 27.94
N ARG A 80 -3.05 8.27 27.86
CA ARG A 80 -2.53 8.97 29.04
C ARG A 80 -3.60 9.85 29.69
N ALA A 81 -4.44 10.51 28.91
CA ALA A 81 -5.58 11.26 29.43
C ALA A 81 -6.52 10.37 30.25
N LEU A 82 -6.80 9.15 29.75
CA LEU A 82 -7.60 8.16 30.49
C LEU A 82 -6.90 7.68 31.76
N ALA A 83 -5.58 7.48 31.73
CA ALA A 83 -4.80 7.10 32.91
C ALA A 83 -4.80 8.19 34.00
N VAL A 84 -4.87 9.46 33.61
CA VAL A 84 -4.99 10.61 34.52
C VAL A 84 -6.42 10.81 35.03
N GLY A 85 -7.40 10.12 34.44
CA GLY A 85 -8.81 10.20 34.84
C GLY A 85 -9.60 11.28 34.11
N CYS A 86 -9.13 11.77 32.96
CA CYS A 86 -9.88 12.68 32.10
C CYS A 86 -11.01 11.91 31.38
N ILE A 87 -12.18 11.84 32.01
CA ILE A 87 -13.36 11.11 31.48
C ILE A 87 -14.17 12.00 30.52
N ASN A 88 -14.14 13.32 30.72
CA ASN A 88 -14.92 14.25 29.91
C ASN A 88 -14.17 14.69 28.64
N ALA A 89 -14.93 14.97 27.57
CA ALA A 89 -14.37 15.39 26.29
C ALA A 89 -13.63 16.74 26.36
N LYS A 90 -14.07 17.64 27.26
CA LYS A 90 -13.39 18.92 27.50
C LYS A 90 -12.01 18.70 28.12
N ASP A 91 -11.93 17.82 29.11
CA ASP A 91 -10.71 17.56 29.87
C ASP A 91 -9.69 16.82 28.99
N ALA A 92 -10.13 15.90 28.13
CA ALA A 92 -9.27 15.27 27.13
C ALA A 92 -8.68 16.27 26.12
N ARG A 93 -9.46 17.28 25.71
CA ARG A 93 -8.96 18.37 24.83
C ARG A 93 -7.98 19.28 25.55
N MET A 94 -8.24 19.63 26.82
CA MET A 94 -7.30 20.40 27.64
C MET A 94 -5.99 19.64 27.82
N TYR A 95 -6.07 18.36 28.19
CA TYR A 95 -4.91 17.48 28.35
C TYR A 95 -4.07 17.38 27.06
N ALA A 96 -4.74 17.29 25.91
CA ALA A 96 -4.08 17.31 24.61
C ALA A 96 -3.37 18.65 24.32
N ASN A 97 -3.94 19.78 24.71
CA ASN A 97 -3.28 21.08 24.49
C ASN A 97 -2.09 21.29 25.44
N GLU A 98 -2.18 20.79 26.67
CA GLU A 98 -1.10 20.83 27.66
C GLU A 98 0.08 19.91 27.30
N HIS A 99 -0.19 18.80 26.61
CA HIS A 99 0.83 17.80 26.24
C HIS A 99 0.92 17.60 24.72
N PRO A 100 1.49 18.57 23.96
CA PRO A 100 1.66 18.46 22.51
C PRO A 100 2.74 17.45 22.08
N ASP A 101 3.69 17.15 22.97
CA ASP A 101 4.89 16.34 22.66
C ASP A 101 4.68 14.83 22.76
N ILE A 102 3.45 14.38 23.03
CA ILE A 102 3.14 12.95 23.10
C ILE A 102 3.16 12.36 21.69
N ARG A 103 4.21 11.59 21.40
CA ARG A 103 4.44 10.91 20.13
C ARG A 103 4.42 9.41 20.33
N GLU A 104 3.96 8.69 19.31
CA GLU A 104 4.03 7.23 19.32
C GLU A 104 5.47 6.79 19.12
N LYS A 105 5.94 5.87 19.97
CA LYS A 105 7.18 5.15 19.65
C LYS A 105 6.89 4.29 18.43
N ALA A 106 7.57 4.57 17.33
CA ALA A 106 7.51 3.72 16.15
C ALA A 106 7.75 2.27 16.60
N PRO A 107 6.94 1.30 16.13
CA PRO A 107 7.17 -0.10 16.46
C PRO A 107 8.57 -0.45 15.96
N VAL A 108 9.51 -0.63 16.89
CA VAL A 108 10.83 -1.13 16.57
C VAL A 108 10.58 -2.53 16.01
N LYS A 109 10.72 -2.68 14.69
CA LYS A 109 10.80 -3.99 14.08
C LYS A 109 11.97 -4.67 14.80
N LYS A 110 11.69 -5.59 15.73
CA LYS A 110 12.73 -6.46 16.28
C LYS A 110 13.37 -7.09 15.04
N GLN A 111 14.59 -6.68 14.70
CA GLN A 111 15.38 -7.38 13.70
C GLN A 111 15.63 -8.77 14.29
N VAL A 112 14.75 -9.71 14.00
CA VAL A 112 15.00 -11.13 14.19
C VAL A 112 15.82 -11.55 12.98
N GLY A 113 17.09 -11.16 12.98
CA GLY A 113 17.99 -11.33 11.86
C GLY A 113 19.42 -11.17 12.32
N TYR A 114 20.26 -12.12 11.92
CA TYR A 114 21.70 -12.13 12.12
C TYR A 114 22.31 -10.80 11.66
N THR A 115 23.07 -10.15 12.54
CA THR A 115 23.87 -8.96 12.20
C THR A 115 25.22 -9.45 11.71
N PRO A 116 25.62 -9.19 10.45
CA PRO A 116 26.96 -9.50 9.95
C PRO A 116 28.02 -8.90 10.87
N THR A 117 28.71 -9.73 11.64
CA THR A 117 29.95 -9.32 12.31
C THR A 117 31.07 -9.29 11.28
N ASN A 118 31.96 -8.30 11.37
CA ASN A 118 33.12 -8.14 10.47
C ASN A 118 34.09 -9.34 10.52
N ASP A 119 33.90 -10.27 11.46
CA ASP A 119 34.72 -11.48 11.63
C ASP A 119 34.30 -12.63 10.70
N VAL A 120 33.12 -12.55 10.07
CA VAL A 120 32.65 -13.59 9.15
C VAL A 120 32.99 -13.19 7.72
N ILE A 121 34.06 -13.77 7.19
CA ILE A 121 34.42 -13.67 5.78
C ILE A 121 33.37 -14.45 4.97
N TYR A 122 32.59 -13.74 4.16
CA TYR A 122 31.63 -14.33 3.24
C TYR A 122 32.35 -14.82 1.97
N GLY A 123 31.94 -15.97 1.46
CA GLY A 123 32.46 -16.56 0.22
C GLY A 123 32.90 -18.01 0.40
N ILE A 124 32.91 -18.75 -0.71
CA ILE A 124 33.50 -20.08 -0.77
C ILE A 124 35.02 -19.86 -0.83
N LYS A 125 35.78 -20.46 0.11
CA LYS A 125 37.24 -20.41 0.04
C LYS A 125 37.66 -21.02 -1.29
N THR A 126 38.39 -20.26 -2.09
CA THR A 126 38.94 -20.74 -3.35
C THR A 126 39.81 -21.97 -3.07
N GLN A 127 39.56 -23.05 -3.79
CA GLN A 127 40.41 -24.24 -3.71
C GLN A 127 41.82 -23.86 -4.20
N ALA A 128 42.85 -24.53 -3.65
CA ALA A 128 44.21 -24.33 -4.12
C ALA A 128 44.31 -24.68 -5.62
N SER A 129 45.11 -23.93 -6.38
CA SER A 129 45.34 -24.18 -7.80
C SER A 129 45.82 -25.61 -8.05
N GLU A 130 45.20 -26.29 -9.02
CA GLU A 130 45.56 -27.66 -9.41
C GLU A 130 46.98 -27.72 -10.00
N ASP A 131 47.67 -28.85 -9.82
CA ASP A 131 49.00 -29.08 -10.38
C ASP A 131 48.94 -29.21 -11.91
N ILE A 132 49.87 -28.55 -12.61
CA ILE A 132 49.89 -28.47 -14.07
C ILE A 132 50.06 -29.86 -14.71
N ALA A 133 50.74 -30.77 -14.01
CA ALA A 133 50.89 -32.15 -14.46
C ALA A 133 49.54 -32.90 -14.51
N MET A 134 48.59 -32.58 -13.62
CA MET A 134 47.26 -33.18 -13.62
C MET A 134 46.39 -32.66 -14.76
N LEU A 135 46.54 -31.38 -15.11
CA LEU A 135 45.88 -30.76 -16.26
C LEU A 135 46.33 -31.40 -17.58
N ILE A 136 47.65 -31.60 -17.75
CA ILE A 136 48.23 -32.24 -18.95
C ILE A 136 47.74 -33.69 -19.09
N GLN A 137 47.58 -34.40 -17.98
CA GLN A 137 47.12 -35.80 -17.96
C GLN A 137 45.60 -35.94 -18.12
N ALA A 138 44.86 -34.84 -18.33
CA ALA A 138 43.40 -34.85 -18.52
C ALA A 138 42.64 -35.56 -17.37
N ARG A 139 43.19 -35.55 -16.15
CA ARG A 139 42.59 -36.28 -15.01
C ARG A 139 41.27 -35.69 -14.51
N HIS A 140 40.94 -34.47 -14.93
CA HIS A 140 39.73 -33.72 -14.54
C HIS A 140 38.69 -33.61 -15.67
N THR A 141 38.80 -34.38 -16.77
CA THR A 141 37.82 -34.34 -17.87
C THR A 141 36.53 -35.11 -17.61
N ASN A 142 36.32 -35.60 -16.39
CA ASN A 142 35.01 -36.10 -15.98
C ASN A 142 34.12 -34.90 -15.73
N PHE A 143 33.46 -34.41 -16.78
CA PHE A 143 32.40 -33.41 -16.66
C PHE A 143 31.26 -34.01 -15.83
N THR A 144 31.26 -33.75 -14.53
CA THR A 144 30.04 -33.85 -13.73
C THR A 144 29.09 -32.78 -14.24
N SER A 145 27.81 -33.12 -14.44
CA SER A 145 26.78 -32.19 -14.90
C SER A 145 26.86 -30.85 -14.15
N ASP A 146 26.98 -29.76 -14.93
CA ASP A 146 27.32 -28.37 -14.55
C ASP A 146 26.39 -27.66 -13.55
N ASP A 147 25.58 -28.40 -12.77
CA ASP A 147 24.60 -27.83 -11.84
C ASP A 147 25.11 -27.70 -10.39
N ILE A 148 26.44 -27.75 -10.17
CA ILE A 148 27.05 -27.59 -8.83
C ILE A 148 27.30 -26.11 -8.48
N ASP A 149 27.29 -25.21 -9.46
CA ASP A 149 27.57 -23.78 -9.24
C ASP A 149 26.44 -23.02 -8.55
N TYR A 150 25.24 -23.61 -8.45
CA TYR A 150 24.14 -23.05 -7.70
C TYR A 150 23.96 -23.77 -6.35
N PRO A 151 23.82 -23.01 -5.24
CA PRO A 151 23.41 -23.60 -3.97
C PRO A 151 22.07 -24.32 -4.14
N ASP A 152 21.96 -25.57 -3.68
CA ASP A 152 20.69 -26.30 -3.68
C ASP A 152 19.68 -25.58 -2.75
N LEU A 153 18.71 -24.89 -3.37
CA LEU A 153 17.68 -24.13 -2.67
C LEU A 153 16.50 -25.00 -2.23
N ALA A 154 16.51 -26.31 -2.48
CA ALA A 154 15.39 -27.20 -2.14
C ALA A 154 15.08 -27.23 -0.63
N ALA A 155 16.10 -27.03 0.21
CA ALA A 155 15.95 -26.95 1.67
C ALA A 155 15.64 -25.53 2.18
N MET A 156 15.69 -24.51 1.32
CA MET A 156 15.52 -23.12 1.74
C MET A 156 14.03 -22.80 1.96
N LYS A 157 13.59 -22.85 3.21
CA LYS A 157 12.28 -22.31 3.63
C LYS A 157 12.28 -20.80 3.39
N ILE A 158 11.59 -20.34 2.33
CA ILE A 158 11.35 -18.92 2.04
C ILE A 158 10.60 -18.29 3.23
N LYS A 159 11.35 -17.70 4.16
CA LYS A 159 10.79 -16.86 5.22
C LYS A 159 10.17 -15.64 4.55
N GLY A 160 8.87 -15.43 4.72
CA GLY A 160 8.18 -14.25 4.21
C GLY A 160 6.88 -14.53 3.47
N LYS A 161 6.53 -15.78 3.18
CA LYS A 161 5.13 -16.09 2.89
C LYS A 161 4.34 -15.92 4.18
N LEU A 162 3.46 -14.92 4.21
CA LEU A 162 2.49 -14.74 5.28
C LEU A 162 1.78 -16.08 5.51
N PRO A 163 1.51 -16.47 6.77
CA PRO A 163 0.68 -17.64 7.02
C PRO A 163 -0.60 -17.49 6.20
N MET A 164 -1.03 -18.59 5.56
CA MET A 164 -2.23 -18.55 4.74
C MET A 164 -3.37 -17.91 5.55
N PRO A 165 -4.13 -16.98 4.95
CA PRO A 165 -5.20 -16.30 5.66
C PRO A 165 -6.08 -17.33 6.37
N ARG A 166 -6.23 -17.15 7.68
CA ARG A 166 -7.11 -18.01 8.47
C ARG A 166 -8.52 -17.89 7.91
N GLU A 167 -9.18 -19.02 7.69
CA GLU A 167 -10.52 -19.05 7.13
C GLU A 167 -11.47 -18.18 7.95
N THR A 168 -12.26 -17.34 7.26
CA THR A 168 -13.27 -16.51 7.91
C THR A 168 -14.50 -17.35 8.23
N LYS A 169 -15.29 -16.94 9.23
CA LYS A 169 -16.56 -17.61 9.55
C LYS A 169 -17.49 -17.71 8.33
N ALA A 170 -17.45 -16.70 7.45
CA ALA A 170 -18.20 -16.71 6.20
C ALA A 170 -17.69 -17.80 5.22
N SER A 171 -16.37 -17.97 5.08
CA SER A 171 -15.78 -19.02 4.24
C SER A 171 -16.16 -20.41 4.72
N VAL A 172 -16.13 -20.64 6.03
CA VAL A 172 -16.52 -21.93 6.63
C VAL A 172 -18.02 -22.21 6.39
N LEU A 173 -18.89 -21.21 6.51
CA LEU A 173 -20.33 -21.35 6.28
C LEU A 173 -20.71 -21.58 4.81
N GLN A 174 -19.89 -21.11 3.88
CA GLN A 174 -20.10 -21.29 2.44
C GLN A 174 -19.47 -22.59 1.89
N ASP A 175 -18.75 -23.35 2.72
CA ASP A 175 -18.20 -24.64 2.28
C ASP A 175 -19.34 -25.66 2.08
N LYS A 176 -19.55 -26.02 0.81
CA LYS A 176 -20.56 -27.01 0.40
C LYS A 176 -20.37 -28.38 1.06
N ARG A 177 -19.15 -28.72 1.48
CA ARG A 177 -18.89 -29.97 2.21
C ARG A 177 -19.52 -29.98 3.60
N LEU A 178 -19.61 -28.81 4.25
CA LEU A 178 -20.22 -28.64 5.57
C LEU A 178 -21.74 -28.42 5.49
N GLN A 179 -22.27 -28.01 4.34
CA GLN A 179 -23.71 -27.87 4.12
C GLN A 179 -24.45 -29.21 4.25
N LEU A 180 -23.87 -30.30 3.76
CA LEU A 180 -24.43 -31.65 3.88
C LEU A 180 -24.56 -32.12 5.35
N LEU A 181 -23.66 -31.66 6.23
CA LEU A 181 -23.76 -31.93 7.68
C LEU A 181 -24.80 -31.04 8.37
N ASN A 182 -24.99 -29.81 7.88
CA ASN A 182 -25.96 -28.86 8.44
C ASN A 182 -27.41 -29.20 8.07
N GLU A 183 -27.62 -29.90 6.94
CA GLU A 183 -28.93 -30.45 6.54
C GLU A 183 -29.44 -31.55 7.50
N GLN A 184 -28.55 -32.16 8.28
CA GLN A 184 -28.88 -33.17 9.29
C GLN A 184 -29.06 -32.58 10.70
N ALA A 185 -28.78 -31.29 10.89
CA ALA A 185 -29.06 -30.62 12.15
C ALA A 185 -30.57 -30.41 12.31
N PRO A 186 -31.15 -30.65 13.50
CA PRO A 186 -32.56 -30.39 13.73
C PRO A 186 -32.85 -28.90 13.49
N VAL A 187 -33.85 -28.62 12.65
CA VAL A 187 -34.28 -27.26 12.34
C VAL A 187 -34.59 -26.54 13.66
N PRO A 188 -33.93 -25.42 13.98
CA PRO A 188 -34.17 -24.73 15.24
C PRO A 188 -35.63 -24.25 15.29
N GLU A 189 -36.34 -24.57 16.39
CA GLU A 189 -37.70 -24.08 16.58
C GLU A 189 -37.72 -22.54 16.49
N PRO A 190 -38.55 -21.95 15.62
CA PRO A 190 -38.53 -20.51 15.35
C PRO A 190 -38.92 -19.66 16.56
N PHE A 191 -39.69 -20.22 17.50
CA PHE A 191 -40.09 -19.52 18.72
C PHE A 191 -40.01 -20.42 19.96
N LYS A 192 -39.10 -20.06 20.88
CA LYS A 192 -38.97 -20.72 22.18
C LYS A 192 -40.12 -20.40 23.15
N MET A 193 -40.95 -19.40 22.83
CA MET A 193 -42.04 -18.94 23.69
C MET A 193 -43.40 -19.52 23.24
N SER A 194 -44.04 -20.29 24.12
CA SER A 194 -45.33 -20.94 23.87
C SER A 194 -46.46 -19.99 23.45
N LYS A 195 -46.45 -18.75 23.95
CA LYS A 195 -47.46 -17.73 23.63
C LYS A 195 -47.48 -17.32 22.16
N PHE A 196 -46.36 -17.45 21.46
CA PHE A 196 -46.21 -17.02 20.07
C PHE A 196 -46.34 -18.18 19.06
N LYS A 197 -46.41 -19.43 19.53
CA LYS A 197 -46.62 -20.60 18.64
C LYS A 197 -47.99 -20.58 17.93
N LYS A 198 -49.01 -19.94 18.52
CA LYS A 198 -50.36 -19.82 17.95
C LYS A 198 -50.55 -18.64 16.98
N ILE A 199 -49.58 -17.72 16.92
CA ILE A 199 -49.71 -16.51 16.09
C ILE A 199 -49.06 -16.82 14.74
N GLY A 200 -49.88 -17.13 13.74
CA GLY A 200 -49.42 -17.35 12.37
C GLY A 200 -48.85 -16.08 11.73
N SER A 201 -47.93 -16.24 10.77
CA SER A 201 -47.39 -15.11 10.01
C SER A 201 -48.47 -14.49 9.11
N ILE A 202 -48.77 -13.20 9.30
CA ILE A 202 -49.77 -12.48 8.51
C ILE A 202 -49.25 -12.17 7.09
N ILE A 203 -47.93 -12.18 6.89
CA ILE A 203 -47.31 -11.87 5.59
C ILE A 203 -46.37 -13.01 5.22
N SER A 204 -46.72 -13.75 4.16
CA SER A 204 -45.84 -14.73 3.52
C SER A 204 -45.00 -14.02 2.47
N THR A 205 -43.70 -13.89 2.70
CA THR A 205 -42.75 -13.29 1.74
C THR A 205 -42.07 -14.33 0.85
N GLN A 206 -42.42 -15.61 0.99
CA GLN A 206 -41.82 -16.71 0.22
C GLN A 206 -42.90 -17.41 -0.62
N PRO A 207 -42.76 -17.46 -1.96
CA PRO A 207 -43.70 -18.17 -2.81
C PRO A 207 -43.49 -19.68 -2.62
N GLY A 208 -44.41 -20.33 -1.89
CA GLY A 208 -44.43 -21.80 -1.77
C GLY A 208 -44.65 -22.36 -0.36
N HIS A 209 -44.71 -21.54 0.69
CA HIS A 209 -45.05 -22.04 2.03
C HIS A 209 -46.55 -21.87 2.32
N SER A 210 -47.39 -22.62 1.62
CA SER A 210 -48.77 -22.88 2.02
C SER A 210 -48.77 -24.03 3.01
N ALA A 211 -49.20 -23.76 4.25
CA ALA A 211 -49.30 -24.75 5.32
C ALA A 211 -50.27 -25.87 4.91
N HIS A 212 -49.75 -27.08 4.69
CA HIS A 212 -50.53 -28.31 4.75
C HIS A 212 -50.65 -28.70 6.23
N ASP A 213 -51.80 -28.43 6.82
CA ASP A 213 -52.19 -28.96 8.13
C ASP A 213 -53.19 -30.08 7.87
N GLU A 214 -52.68 -31.30 7.61
CA GLU A 214 -53.49 -32.52 7.59
C GLU A 214 -53.44 -33.13 9.00
N THR A 215 -54.45 -32.83 9.80
CA THR A 215 -54.77 -33.57 11.02
C THR A 215 -55.33 -34.94 10.62
N VAL A 216 -54.48 -35.98 10.71
CA VAL A 216 -54.93 -37.37 10.61
C VAL A 216 -55.39 -37.82 11.99
N ASP A 217 -56.70 -37.77 12.22
CA ASP A 217 -57.36 -38.45 13.33
C ASP A 217 -57.36 -39.97 13.07
N ASN A 218 -56.49 -40.71 13.75
CA ASN A 218 -56.60 -42.17 13.81
C ASN A 218 -57.09 -42.59 15.20
N ASN A 219 -58.41 -42.75 15.29
CA ASN A 219 -59.09 -43.44 16.39
C ASN A 219 -59.12 -44.93 16.04
N THR A 220 -58.52 -45.79 16.86
CA THR A 220 -58.68 -47.25 16.74
C THR A 220 -58.83 -47.84 18.14
N TYR A 221 -60.02 -48.37 18.40
CA TYR A 221 -60.28 -49.45 19.35
C TYR A 221 -60.10 -50.78 18.64
#